data_AF-A0ABD5VUL4-F1
#
_entry.id   AF-A0ABD5VUL4-F1
#
_cell.length_a   1.000
_cell.length_b   1.000
_cell.length_c   1.000
_cell.angle_alpha   90.00
_cell.angle_beta   90.00
_cell.angle_gamma   90.00
#
_symmetry.space_group_name_H-M   'P 1'
#
loop_
_entity.id
_entity.type
_entity.pdbx_description
1 polymer ?
#
loop_
_entity_poly.entity_id
_entity_poly.type
_entity_poly.pdbx_seq_one_letter_code
_entity_poly.pdbx_strand_id
1 'polypeptide(L)'
;MFDSLTHLNTRLKLFEKVSLLLLIMVVVAVANIAVIYSYHQQAERVGNSVNIAGQQRMLSQRMVGLTTEIAHGDDSELTRNRLRVAINRYDRNLEALEDGGTVGDTELNPGSRSVNSLPSVTLRGSVSGPHLRWSRTNSPRSEPNGRRTSHTSWRY
;
A
#
# COMPACT_ATOMS: atom_id res chain seq x y z
N MET A 1 51.90 -53.79 -22.11
CA MET A 1 52.15 -52.84 -21.00
C MET A 1 51.68 -51.42 -21.31
N PHE A 2 51.77 -50.93 -22.57
CA PHE A 2 51.31 -49.60 -22.97
C PHE A 2 49.77 -49.42 -23.02
N ASP A 3 49.00 -50.49 -23.28
CA ASP A 3 47.52 -50.44 -23.31
C ASP A 3 46.85 -50.12 -21.97
N SER A 4 47.47 -50.51 -20.85
CA SER A 4 46.91 -50.19 -19.53
C SER A 4 46.98 -48.69 -19.24
N LEU A 5 48.03 -47.99 -19.71
CA LEU A 5 48.23 -46.56 -19.45
C LEU A 5 47.27 -45.68 -20.24
N THR A 6 46.94 -46.07 -21.49
CA THR A 6 45.99 -45.34 -22.33
C THR A 6 44.55 -45.50 -21.84
N HIS A 7 44.16 -46.71 -21.41
CA HIS A 7 42.82 -46.96 -20.86
C HIS A 7 42.61 -46.23 -19.52
N LEU A 8 43.62 -46.17 -18.65
CA LEU A 8 43.55 -45.40 -17.40
C LEU A 8 43.36 -43.90 -17.68
N ASN A 9 44.13 -43.32 -18.61
CA ASN A 9 44.05 -41.89 -18.93
C ASN A 9 42.70 -41.51 -19.59
N THR A 10 42.09 -42.44 -20.33
CA THR A 10 40.76 -42.26 -20.93
C THR A 10 39.66 -42.30 -19.86
N ARG A 11 39.78 -43.19 -18.86
CA ARG A 11 38.84 -43.26 -17.72
C ARG A 11 38.94 -42.01 -16.84
N LEU A 12 40.15 -41.54 -16.54
CA LEU A 12 40.39 -40.28 -15.81
C LEU A 12 39.78 -39.08 -16.53
N LYS A 13 39.98 -38.94 -17.85
CA LYS A 13 39.34 -37.89 -18.67
C LYS A 13 37.81 -38.01 -18.71
N LEU A 14 37.27 -39.22 -18.62
CA LEU A 14 35.83 -39.44 -18.54
C LEU A 14 35.27 -38.95 -17.20
N PHE A 15 35.95 -39.26 -16.08
CA PHE A 15 35.56 -38.80 -14.75
C PHE A 15 35.62 -37.27 -14.62
N GLU A 16 36.65 -36.63 -15.18
CA GLU A 16 36.76 -35.17 -15.22
C GLU A 16 35.59 -34.52 -15.96
N LYS A 17 35.23 -35.04 -17.15
CA LYS A 17 34.10 -34.54 -17.93
C LYS A 17 32.76 -34.76 -17.24
N VAL A 18 32.56 -35.92 -16.61
CA VAL A 18 31.33 -36.23 -15.86
C VAL A 18 31.23 -35.31 -14.64
N SER A 19 32.34 -35.07 -13.93
CA SER A 19 32.38 -34.11 -12.81
C SER A 19 32.06 -32.68 -13.27
N LEU A 20 32.62 -32.24 -14.40
CA LEU A 20 32.34 -30.93 -14.99
C LEU A 20 30.87 -30.80 -15.42
N LEU A 21 30.27 -31.85 -16.00
CA LEU A 21 28.87 -31.86 -16.39
C LEU A 21 27.96 -31.77 -15.16
N LEU A 22 28.26 -32.52 -14.09
CA LEU A 22 27.52 -32.43 -12.82
C LEU A 22 27.65 -31.05 -12.17
N LEU A 23 28.83 -30.43 -12.19
CA LEU A 23 29.04 -29.08 -11.68
C LEU A 23 28.15 -28.06 -12.41
N ILE A 24 28.13 -28.13 -13.75
CA ILE A 24 27.29 -27.25 -14.57
C ILE A 24 25.81 -27.47 -14.24
N MET A 25 25.37 -28.72 -14.06
CA MET A 25 23.99 -29.03 -13.68
C MET A 25 23.61 -28.42 -12.33
N VAL A 26 24.52 -28.45 -11.35
CA VAL A 26 24.33 -27.81 -10.05
C VAL A 26 24.24 -26.29 -10.18
N VAL A 27 25.10 -25.66 -10.97
CA VAL A 27 25.04 -24.21 -11.23
C VAL A 27 23.70 -23.81 -11.86
N VAL A 28 23.24 -24.58 -12.86
CA VAL A 28 21.94 -24.35 -13.50
C VAL A 28 20.79 -24.54 -12.51
N ALA A 29 20.85 -25.52 -11.61
CA ALA A 29 19.84 -25.72 -10.58
C ALA A 29 19.76 -24.52 -9.61
N VAL A 30 20.92 -24.02 -9.16
CA VAL A 30 20.98 -22.84 -8.27
C VAL A 30 20.44 -21.60 -8.98
N ALA A 31 20.78 -21.39 -10.26
CA ALA A 31 20.25 -20.28 -11.03
C ALA A 31 18.72 -20.34 -11.17
N ASN A 32 18.14 -21.53 -11.41
CA ASN A 32 16.70 -21.71 -11.44
C ASN A 32 16.04 -21.39 -10.10
N ILE A 33 16.62 -21.82 -8.99
CA ILE A 33 16.10 -21.52 -7.64
C ILE A 33 16.14 -20.00 -7.37
N ALA A 34 17.22 -19.31 -7.75
CA ALA A 34 17.33 -17.86 -7.60
C ALA A 34 16.26 -17.10 -8.40
N VAL A 35 15.99 -17.55 -9.62
CA VAL A 35 14.92 -17.00 -10.47
C VAL A 35 13.54 -17.19 -9.81
N ILE A 36 13.23 -18.40 -9.31
CA ILE A 36 11.96 -18.68 -8.61
C ILE A 36 11.79 -17.77 -7.38
N TYR A 37 12.86 -17.59 -6.60
CA TYR A 37 12.82 -16.73 -5.40
C TYR A 37 12.52 -15.26 -5.76
N SER A 38 13.10 -14.76 -6.86
CA SER A 38 12.83 -13.41 -7.34
C SER A 38 11.37 -13.20 -7.76
N TYR A 39 10.73 -14.22 -8.34
CA TYR A 39 9.31 -14.17 -8.72
C TYR A 39 8.37 -14.19 -7.51
N HIS A 40 8.70 -14.93 -6.46
CA HIS A 40 7.90 -14.95 -5.23
C HIS A 40 7.80 -13.56 -4.58
N GLN A 41 8.93 -12.85 -4.47
CA GLN A 41 8.98 -11.51 -3.88
C GLN A 41 8.17 -10.48 -4.69
N GLN A 42 8.14 -10.61 -6.02
CA GLN A 42 7.32 -9.73 -6.87
C GLN A 42 5.83 -10.09 -6.79
N ALA A 43 5.50 -11.38 -6.72
CA ALA A 43 4.11 -11.84 -6.61
C ALA A 43 3.46 -11.38 -5.30
N GLU A 44 4.19 -11.40 -4.17
CA GLU A 44 3.69 -10.89 -2.89
C GLU A 44 3.41 -9.39 -2.94
N ARG A 45 4.34 -8.60 -3.51
CA ARG A 45 4.17 -7.14 -3.67
C ARG A 45 2.97 -6.79 -4.56
N VAL A 46 2.75 -7.52 -5.66
CA VAL A 46 1.58 -7.33 -6.54
C VAL A 46 0.29 -7.74 -5.83
N GLY A 47 0.30 -8.86 -5.11
CA GLY A 47 -0.85 -9.31 -4.30
C GLY A 47 -1.26 -8.29 -3.23
N ASN A 48 -0.28 -7.66 -2.60
CA ASN A 48 -0.49 -6.60 -1.62
C ASN A 48 -1.18 -5.37 -2.23
N SER A 49 -0.72 -4.87 -3.37
CA SER A 49 -1.35 -3.74 -4.06
C SER A 49 -2.79 -4.06 -4.48
N VAL A 50 -3.06 -5.28 -4.94
CA VAL A 50 -4.43 -5.73 -5.27
C VAL A 50 -5.32 -5.73 -4.03
N ASN A 51 -4.84 -6.23 -2.89
CA ASN A 51 -5.60 -6.24 -1.64
C ASN A 51 -5.94 -4.83 -1.16
N ILE A 52 -4.98 -3.90 -1.20
CA ILE A 52 -5.21 -2.49 -0.83
C ILE A 52 -6.20 -1.81 -1.80
N ALA A 53 -6.11 -2.09 -3.10
CA ALA A 53 -7.12 -1.65 -4.07
C ALA A 53 -8.51 -2.29 -3.83
N GLY A 54 -8.56 -3.52 -3.29
CA GLY A 54 -9.79 -4.14 -2.80
C GLY A 54 -10.38 -3.39 -1.61
N GLN A 55 -9.55 -3.05 -0.63
CA GLN A 55 -9.95 -2.24 0.53
C GLN A 55 -10.50 -0.87 0.13
N GLN A 56 -9.91 -0.21 -0.88
CA GLN A 56 -10.40 1.05 -1.42
C GLN A 56 -11.87 0.97 -1.85
N ARG A 57 -12.28 -0.09 -2.57
CA ARG A 57 -13.68 -0.27 -2.99
C ARG A 57 -14.63 -0.41 -1.81
N MET A 58 -14.25 -1.22 -0.82
CA MET A 58 -15.04 -1.40 0.40
C MET A 58 -15.18 -0.08 1.16
N LEU A 59 -14.11 0.71 1.20
CA LEU A 59 -14.09 1.99 1.90
C LEU A 59 -14.92 3.05 1.19
N SER A 60 -14.90 3.12 -0.15
CA SER A 60 -15.78 3.97 -0.94
C SER A 60 -17.26 3.64 -0.69
N GLN A 61 -17.62 2.36 -0.69
CA GLN A 61 -18.99 1.92 -0.37
C GLN A 61 -19.40 2.30 1.05
N ARG A 62 -18.49 2.12 2.02
CA ARG A 62 -18.72 2.52 3.42
C ARG A 62 -18.92 4.02 3.57
N MET A 63 -18.15 4.84 2.84
CA MET A 63 -18.32 6.29 2.81
C MET A 63 -19.72 6.66 2.29
N VAL A 64 -20.16 6.06 1.18
CA VAL A 64 -21.51 6.27 0.63
C VAL A 64 -22.60 5.94 1.66
N GLY A 65 -22.47 4.80 2.35
CA GLY A 65 -23.41 4.41 3.40
C GLY A 65 -23.48 5.45 4.53
N LEU A 66 -22.33 5.85 5.06
CA LEU A 66 -22.24 6.83 6.15
C LEU A 66 -22.76 8.22 5.74
N THR A 67 -22.50 8.66 4.50
CA THR A 67 -23.08 9.92 4.00
C THR A 67 -24.59 9.84 3.84
N THR A 68 -25.11 8.66 3.46
CA THR A 68 -26.55 8.44 3.34
C THR A 68 -27.23 8.45 4.71
N GLU A 69 -26.58 7.85 5.72
CA GLU A 69 -27.04 7.83 7.11
C GLU A 69 -27.12 9.25 7.71
N ILE A 70 -26.09 10.08 7.49
CA ILE A 70 -26.10 11.51 7.86
C ILE A 70 -27.24 12.25 7.15
N ALA A 71 -27.44 11.99 5.85
CA ALA A 71 -28.49 12.63 5.06
C ALA A 71 -29.92 12.26 5.52
N HIS A 72 -30.10 11.06 6.09
CA HIS A 72 -31.37 10.61 6.66
C HIS A 72 -31.60 11.09 8.10
N GLY A 73 -30.71 11.93 8.63
CA GLY A 73 -30.88 12.60 9.93
C GLY A 73 -30.15 11.93 11.10
N ASP A 74 -29.41 10.83 10.88
CA ASP A 74 -28.50 10.27 11.88
C ASP A 74 -27.11 10.93 11.78
N ASP A 75 -27.09 12.24 12.09
CA ASP A 75 -25.89 13.08 12.14
C ASP A 75 -25.23 13.05 13.52
N SER A 76 -25.06 11.85 14.07
CA SER A 76 -24.32 11.68 15.31
C SER A 76 -22.84 12.04 15.11
N GLU A 77 -22.19 12.57 16.16
CA GLU A 77 -20.74 12.77 16.12
C GLU A 77 -19.98 11.48 15.82
N LEU A 78 -20.53 10.33 16.23
CA LEU A 78 -19.98 9.01 15.94
C LEU A 78 -20.01 8.70 14.44
N THR A 79 -21.12 8.94 13.75
CA THR A 79 -21.26 8.72 12.30
C THR A 79 -20.32 9.62 11.52
N ARG A 80 -20.23 10.91 11.90
CA ARG A 80 -19.25 11.85 11.31
C ARG A 80 -17.81 11.42 11.55
N ASN A 81 -17.46 10.97 12.75
CA ASN A 81 -16.11 10.49 13.04
C ASN A 81 -15.79 9.23 12.23
N ARG A 82 -16.72 8.27 12.12
CA ARG A 82 -16.57 7.07 11.28
C ARG A 82 -16.35 7.44 9.82
N LEU A 83 -17.08 8.43 9.29
CA LEU A 83 -16.89 8.92 7.92
C LEU A 83 -15.51 9.56 7.76
N ARG A 84 -15.07 10.39 8.71
CA ARG A 84 -13.74 11.02 8.68
C ARG A 84 -12.61 10.00 8.72
N VAL A 85 -12.74 8.97 9.55
CA VAL A 85 -11.77 7.86 9.62
C VAL A 85 -11.75 7.08 8.31
N ALA A 86 -12.92 6.84 7.70
CA ALA A 86 -13.00 6.16 6.41
C ALA A 86 -12.31 6.96 5.31
N ILE A 87 -12.56 8.27 5.21
CA ILE A 87 -11.89 9.17 4.26
C ILE A 87 -10.37 9.16 4.48
N ASN A 88 -9.90 9.34 5.72
CA ASN A 88 -8.46 9.37 6.00
C ASN A 88 -7.76 8.06 5.61
N ARG A 89 -8.39 6.91 5.88
CA ARG A 89 -7.86 5.61 5.43
C ARG A 89 -7.90 5.47 3.92
N TYR A 90 -8.88 6.07 3.25
CA TYR A 90 -9.00 6.02 1.79
C TYR A 90 -7.84 6.77 1.16
N ASP A 91 -7.60 8.00 1.62
CA ASP A 91 -6.54 8.87 1.10
C ASP A 91 -5.15 8.26 1.29
N ARG A 92 -4.84 7.72 2.49
CA ARG A 92 -3.53 7.08 2.74
C ARG A 92 -3.28 5.86 1.86
N ASN A 93 -4.30 5.03 1.69
CA ASN A 93 -4.20 3.85 0.84
C ASN A 93 -4.03 4.25 -0.63
N LEU A 94 -4.67 5.34 -1.08
CA LEU A 94 -4.51 5.87 -2.43
C LEU A 94 -3.10 6.42 -2.65
N GLU A 95 -2.59 7.23 -1.72
CA GLU A 95 -1.21 7.75 -1.76
C GLU A 95 -0.19 6.62 -1.86
N ALA A 96 -0.32 5.57 -1.04
CA ALA A 96 0.58 4.43 -1.07
C ALA A 96 0.46 3.57 -2.34
N LEU A 97 -0.70 3.57 -3.01
CA LEU A 97 -0.87 2.92 -4.31
C LEU A 97 -0.27 3.75 -5.45
N GLU A 98 -0.37 5.08 -5.38
CA GLU A 98 0.10 6.01 -6.43
C GLU A 98 1.62 6.23 -6.38
N ASP A 99 2.15 6.55 -5.22
CA ASP A 99 3.57 6.89 -5.04
C ASP A 99 4.41 5.73 -4.48
N GLY A 100 3.75 4.61 -4.16
CA GLY A 100 4.38 3.51 -3.42
C GLY A 100 4.54 3.87 -1.94
N GLY A 101 4.93 2.89 -1.13
CA GLY A 101 5.12 3.09 0.31
C GLY A 101 4.46 2.00 1.13
N THR A 102 4.13 2.31 2.38
CA THR A 102 3.60 1.33 3.33
C THR A 102 2.21 1.71 3.82
N VAL A 103 1.28 0.75 3.76
CA VAL A 103 -0.02 0.83 4.43
C VAL A 103 -0.01 -0.10 5.63
N GLY A 104 0.18 0.45 6.83
CA GLY A 104 0.45 -0.37 8.01
C GLY A 104 1.81 -1.07 7.86
N ASP A 105 1.81 -2.40 7.92
CA ASP A 105 3.01 -3.24 7.74
C ASP A 105 3.18 -3.74 6.29
N THR A 106 2.28 -3.35 5.38
CA THR A 106 2.26 -3.82 4.00
C THR A 106 3.01 -2.86 3.09
N GLU A 107 4.17 -3.28 2.58
CA GLU A 107 4.92 -2.56 1.54
C GLU A 107 4.26 -2.77 0.16
N LEU A 108 4.00 -1.66 -0.52
CA LEU A 108 3.43 -1.61 -1.86
C LEU A 108 4.51 -1.17 -2.84
N ASN A 109 4.57 -1.86 -3.98
CA ASN A 109 5.32 -1.34 -5.12
C ASN A 109 4.60 -0.08 -5.61
N PRO A 110 5.30 1.06 -5.83
CA PRO A 110 4.70 2.19 -6.53
C PRO A 110 3.96 1.70 -7.76
N GLY A 111 2.65 1.99 -7.80
CA GLY A 111 1.88 1.77 -9.01
C GLY A 111 2.65 2.42 -10.15
N SER A 112 2.85 1.70 -11.25
CA SER A 112 3.42 2.29 -12.45
C SER A 112 2.64 3.57 -12.69
N ARG A 113 3.27 4.73 -12.47
CA ARG A 113 2.75 6.02 -12.88
C ARG A 113 2.62 5.87 -14.38
N SER A 114 1.47 5.40 -14.86
CA SER A 114 1.16 5.43 -16.27
C SER A 114 1.18 6.91 -16.56
N VAL A 115 2.26 7.35 -17.20
CA VAL A 115 2.58 8.76 -17.44
C VAL A 115 1.45 9.47 -18.20
N ASN A 116 0.41 8.76 -18.64
CA ASN A 116 -0.76 9.34 -19.29
C ASN A 116 -2.06 8.85 -18.62
N SER A 117 -2.94 9.82 -18.35
CA SER A 117 -4.32 9.72 -17.80
C SER A 117 -4.46 9.64 -16.27
N LEU A 118 -4.36 10.81 -15.63
CA LEU A 118 -5.11 11.10 -14.40
C LEU A 118 -6.59 10.75 -14.64
N PRO A 119 -7.19 9.79 -13.93
CA PRO A 119 -8.63 9.60 -14.01
C PRO A 119 -9.28 10.82 -13.36
N SER A 120 -9.83 11.73 -14.17
CA SER A 120 -10.73 12.75 -13.67
C SER A 120 -11.96 12.05 -13.11
N VAL A 121 -12.01 11.86 -11.79
CA VAL A 121 -13.20 11.40 -11.08
C VAL A 121 -14.22 12.54 -11.11
N THR A 122 -14.92 12.64 -12.23
CA THR A 122 -16.10 13.49 -12.34
C THR A 122 -17.22 12.78 -11.59
N LEU A 123 -17.48 13.21 -10.36
CA LEU A 123 -18.67 12.81 -9.59
C LEU A 123 -19.91 13.10 -10.44
N ARG A 124 -20.50 12.06 -11.05
CA ARG A 124 -21.78 12.17 -11.78
C ARG A 124 -22.89 12.33 -10.75
N GLY A 125 -23.07 13.59 -10.32
CA GLY A 125 -24.01 13.98 -9.28
C GLY A 125 -23.78 15.39 -8.73
N SER A 126 -23.01 16.25 -9.41
CA SER A 126 -22.95 17.68 -9.07
C SER A 126 -24.29 18.34 -9.41
N VAL A 127 -25.26 18.12 -8.53
CA VAL A 127 -26.44 18.96 -8.37
C VAL A 127 -25.92 20.36 -8.01
N SER A 128 -26.33 21.32 -8.82
CA SER A 128 -26.12 22.75 -8.64
C SER A 128 -26.39 23.17 -7.18
N GLY A 129 -25.37 23.72 -6.52
CA GLY A 129 -25.45 24.34 -5.19
C GLY A 129 -24.17 25.13 -4.88
N PRO A 130 -24.24 26.28 -4.19
CA PRO A 130 -23.17 27.26 -4.16
C PRO A 130 -21.94 26.78 -3.38
N HIS A 131 -20.79 26.90 -4.04
CA HIS A 131 -19.41 26.74 -3.56
C HIS A 131 -19.20 26.77 -2.02
N LEU A 132 -19.16 25.61 -1.37
CA LEU A 132 -18.59 25.50 -0.03
C LEU A 132 -17.09 25.29 -0.14
N ARG A 133 -16.35 26.40 -0.11
CA ARG A 133 -14.89 26.46 -0.04
C ARG A 133 -14.45 26.07 1.38
N TRP A 134 -14.00 24.83 1.56
CA TRP A 134 -13.30 24.41 2.79
C TRP A 134 -11.99 25.19 2.93
N SER A 135 -12.04 26.29 3.66
CA SER A 135 -10.87 27.09 4.00
C SER A 135 -10.18 26.40 5.17
N ARG A 136 -9.02 25.81 4.90
CA ARG A 136 -8.11 25.25 5.90
C ARG A 136 -7.51 26.41 6.72
N THR A 137 -8.28 26.97 7.66
CA THR A 137 -7.77 28.00 8.58
C THR A 137 -7.47 27.35 9.92
N ASN A 138 -6.25 26.85 10.04
CA ASN A 138 -5.67 26.51 11.33
C ASN A 138 -5.14 27.82 11.92
N SER A 139 -5.95 28.49 12.75
CA SER A 139 -5.55 29.71 13.46
C SER A 139 -5.17 29.34 14.89
N PRO A 140 -3.90 29.46 15.32
CA PRO A 140 -3.56 29.36 16.74
C PRO A 140 -4.23 30.54 17.46
N ARG A 141 -5.12 30.22 18.40
CA ARG A 141 -5.85 31.19 19.22
C ARG A 141 -4.84 31.85 20.17
N SER A 142 -4.43 33.07 19.87
CA SER A 142 -3.72 33.95 20.80
C SER A 142 -4.73 34.49 21.82
N GLU A 143 -4.68 34.00 23.06
CA GLU A 143 -5.36 34.60 24.21
C GLU A 143 -4.70 35.95 24.56
N PRO A 144 -5.47 37.04 24.72
CA PRO A 144 -5.00 38.20 25.45
C PRO A 144 -5.48 38.13 26.92
N ASN A 145 -4.48 38.11 27.79
CA ASN A 145 -4.51 38.39 29.22
C ASN A 145 -5.35 39.64 29.57
N GLY A 146 -6.32 39.49 30.48
CA GLY A 146 -7.10 40.59 31.06
C GLY A 146 -7.74 40.18 32.39
N ARG A 147 -7.14 40.60 33.50
CA ARG A 147 -7.62 40.40 34.89
C ARG A 147 -8.86 41.26 35.21
N ARG A 148 -9.84 40.72 35.95
CA ARG A 148 -10.55 41.30 37.13
C ARG A 148 -11.73 40.38 37.55
N THR A 149 -11.61 39.63 38.65
CA THR A 149 -12.15 39.87 40.01
C THR A 149 -13.69 39.86 40.18
N SER A 150 -14.22 38.83 40.86
CA SER A 150 -15.23 38.85 41.96
C SER A 150 -15.87 37.44 42.07
N HIS A 151 -15.49 36.60 43.03
CA HIS A 151 -16.14 36.44 44.34
C HIS A 151 -17.64 36.06 44.26
N THR A 152 -17.97 34.76 44.40
CA THR A 152 -19.02 34.26 45.31
C THR A 152 -19.06 32.71 45.38
N SER A 153 -18.94 32.22 46.61
CA SER A 153 -19.48 30.98 47.20
C SER A 153 -20.91 30.65 46.69
N TRP A 154 -21.35 29.40 46.50
CA TRP A 154 -21.85 28.43 47.51
C TRP A 154 -21.95 27.02 46.87
N ARG A 155 -21.35 25.96 47.45
CA ARG A 155 -21.99 24.91 48.28
C ARG A 155 -23.52 24.85 48.24
N TYR A 156 -24.07 23.82 47.61
CA TYR A 156 -24.81 22.73 48.25
C TYR A 156 -24.62 21.44 47.45
#